data_AF-A0A0Q8N726-F1
#
_entry.id   AF-A0A0Q8N726-F1
#
_cell.length_a   1.000
_cell.length_b   1.000
_cell.length_c   1.000
_cell.angle_alpha   90.00
_cell.angle_beta   90.00
_cell.angle_gamma   90.00
#
_symmetry.space_group_name_H-M   'P 1'
#
loop_
_entity.id
_entity.type
_entity.pdbx_description
1 polymer ?
#
loop_
_entity_poly.entity_id
_entity_poly.type
_entity_poly.pdbx_seq_one_letter_code
_entity_poly.pdbx_strand_id
1 'polypeptide(L)'
;MSKSKIILLFIFFFIWSNNIHSQGTIRLKKKPKVILHSWYPEFKEFPKLKVGESKVLFSVVPEFEKLAIRNNHIDLKTVNSQIQIEETEKRNQYIITVHSTNAKYIEFEVWLDLGDEKILIIQNGQWKKITEVYTTKDNRILLDIIKLELKR
;
A
#
# COMPACT_ATOMS: atom_id res chain seq x y z
N MET A 1 3.72 -52.24 -4.83
CA MET A 1 2.72 -51.19 -5.10
C MET A 1 2.26 -51.32 -6.55
N SER A 2 0.97 -51.48 -6.85
CA SER A 2 0.50 -51.67 -8.24
C SER A 2 0.85 -50.46 -9.13
N LYS A 3 1.22 -50.68 -10.39
CA LYS A 3 1.54 -49.62 -11.38
C LYS A 3 0.43 -48.56 -11.45
N SER A 4 -0.83 -48.97 -11.29
CA SER A 4 -2.01 -48.10 -11.26
C SER A 4 -1.99 -47.10 -10.11
N LYS A 5 -1.44 -47.49 -8.93
CA LYS A 5 -1.36 -46.62 -7.74
C LYS A 5 -0.30 -45.53 -7.89
N ILE A 6 0.79 -45.81 -8.62
CA ILE A 6 1.87 -44.84 -8.87
C ILE A 6 1.40 -43.75 -9.85
N ILE A 7 0.68 -44.14 -10.90
CA ILE A 7 0.12 -43.20 -11.89
C ILE A 7 -0.88 -42.25 -11.22
N LEU A 8 -1.74 -42.77 -10.35
CA LEU A 8 -2.71 -41.95 -9.62
C LEU A 8 -2.04 -40.94 -8.69
N LEU A 9 -0.93 -41.32 -8.05
CA LEU A 9 -0.16 -40.45 -7.16
C LEU A 9 0.56 -39.34 -7.94
N PHE A 10 1.06 -39.64 -9.15
CA PHE A 10 1.63 -38.65 -10.05
C PHE A 10 0.58 -37.64 -10.55
N ILE A 11 -0.60 -38.11 -10.95
CA ILE A 11 -1.71 -37.23 -11.37
C ILE A 11 -2.13 -36.33 -10.21
N PHE A 12 -2.20 -36.85 -8.99
CA PHE A 12 -2.57 -36.08 -7.81
C PHE A 12 -1.52 -35.00 -7.47
N PHE A 13 -0.22 -35.31 -7.58
CA PHE A 13 0.86 -34.32 -7.42
C PHE A 13 0.82 -33.24 -8.53
N PHE A 14 0.50 -33.62 -9.77
CA PHE A 14 0.40 -32.70 -10.89
C PHE A 14 -0.80 -31.75 -10.76
N ILE A 15 -1.93 -32.23 -10.25
CA ILE A 15 -3.11 -31.38 -10.01
C ILE A 15 -2.86 -30.44 -8.81
N TRP A 16 -2.14 -30.90 -7.78
CA TRP A 16 -1.78 -30.06 -6.65
C TRP A 16 -0.83 -28.92 -7.06
N SER A 17 0.16 -29.20 -7.92
CA SER A 17 1.11 -28.19 -8.39
C SER A 17 0.50 -27.15 -9.34
N ASN A 18 -0.62 -27.44 -9.99
CA ASN A 18 -1.27 -26.50 -10.92
C ASN A 18 -2.28 -25.54 -10.23
N ASN A 19 -2.47 -25.64 -8.91
CA ASN A 19 -3.21 -24.63 -8.13
C ASN A 19 -2.32 -23.42 -7.72
N ILE A 20 -1.16 -23.26 -8.35
CA ILE A 20 -0.31 -22.08 -8.18
C ILE A 20 -1.01 -20.88 -8.85
N HIS A 21 -1.79 -20.17 -8.02
CA HIS A 21 -2.12 -18.76 -8.11
C HIS A 21 -2.34 -18.24 -9.54
N SER A 22 -3.60 -18.26 -9.98
CA SER A 22 -4.04 -17.35 -11.03
C SER A 22 -3.75 -15.91 -10.55
N GLN A 23 -2.61 -15.36 -10.96
CA GLN A 23 -2.29 -13.93 -10.82
C GLN A 23 -3.28 -13.15 -11.68
N GLY A 24 -4.44 -12.85 -11.10
CA GLY A 24 -5.50 -12.11 -11.76
C GLY A 24 -4.99 -10.72 -12.13
N THR A 25 -5.27 -10.26 -13.34
CA THR A 25 -4.99 -8.86 -13.68
C THR A 25 -5.94 -7.96 -12.89
N ILE A 26 -5.40 -7.15 -11.99
CA ILE A 26 -6.17 -6.17 -11.21
C ILE A 26 -6.50 -4.98 -12.11
N ARG A 27 -7.76 -4.55 -12.13
CA ARG A 27 -8.24 -3.46 -13.00
C ARG A 27 -8.79 -2.31 -12.18
N LEU A 28 -8.14 -1.15 -12.25
CA LEU A 28 -8.56 0.09 -11.60
C LEU A 28 -9.29 1.00 -12.60
N LYS A 29 -10.56 1.30 -12.31
CA LYS A 29 -11.38 2.19 -13.15
C LYS A 29 -11.06 3.68 -12.99
N LYS A 30 -10.27 4.05 -11.99
CA LYS A 30 -9.87 5.42 -11.70
C LYS A 30 -8.59 5.41 -10.88
N LYS A 31 -7.96 6.57 -10.73
CA LYS A 31 -6.86 6.74 -9.77
C LYS A 31 -7.39 6.47 -8.35
N PRO A 32 -6.73 5.58 -7.57
CA PRO A 32 -7.15 5.32 -6.20
C PRO A 32 -6.95 6.57 -5.35
N LYS A 33 -7.84 6.79 -4.39
CA LYS A 33 -7.73 7.89 -3.43
C LYS A 33 -7.03 7.35 -2.18
N VAL A 34 -5.97 8.02 -1.75
CA VAL A 34 -5.31 7.70 -0.49
C VAL A 34 -5.87 8.58 0.63
N ILE A 35 -6.14 7.99 1.77
CA ILE A 35 -6.60 8.70 2.98
C ILE A 35 -5.70 8.30 4.13
N LEU A 36 -5.13 9.29 4.83
CA LEU A 36 -4.31 9.05 6.02
C LEU A 36 -5.19 9.20 7.26
N HIS A 37 -5.21 8.20 8.12
CA HIS A 37 -6.01 8.18 9.34
C HIS A 37 -5.12 8.15 10.59
N SER A 38 -5.55 8.75 11.69
CA SER A 38 -4.96 8.50 13.01
C SER A 38 -5.58 7.28 13.70
N TRP A 39 -4.76 6.55 14.44
CA TRP A 39 -5.12 5.37 15.22
C TRP A 39 -5.03 5.70 16.72
N TYR A 40 -6.18 5.95 17.36
CA TYR A 40 -6.36 6.28 18.79
C TYR A 40 -5.58 7.53 19.30
N PRO A 41 -6.13 8.34 20.23
CA PRO A 41 -7.51 8.30 20.77
C PRO A 41 -8.57 8.79 19.78
N GLU A 42 -8.16 9.40 18.67
CA GLU A 42 -9.09 9.97 17.68
C GLU A 42 -8.93 9.25 16.34
N PHE A 43 -10.01 8.66 15.83
CA PHE A 43 -10.08 8.13 14.47
C PHE A 43 -10.46 9.26 13.50
N LYS A 44 -9.47 10.03 13.05
CA LYS A 44 -9.68 11.20 12.19
C LYS A 44 -9.00 11.01 10.83
N GLU A 45 -9.71 11.35 9.78
CA GLU A 45 -9.15 11.55 8.44
C GLU A 45 -8.27 12.80 8.42
N PHE A 46 -7.11 12.71 7.80
CA PHE A 46 -6.11 13.77 7.68
C PHE A 46 -5.84 14.47 9.03
N PRO A 47 -5.35 13.72 10.03
CA PRO A 47 -5.15 14.25 11.36
C PRO A 47 -4.09 15.37 11.34
N LYS A 48 -4.31 16.40 12.17
CA LYS A 48 -3.24 17.35 12.49
C LYS A 48 -2.19 16.65 13.35
N LEU A 49 -0.93 16.99 13.08
CA LEU A 49 0.23 16.55 13.86
C LEU A 49 0.77 17.72 14.65
N LYS A 50 1.30 17.47 15.86
CA LYS A 50 1.82 18.53 16.73
C LYS A 50 3.31 18.28 16.97
N VAL A 51 4.08 19.37 16.99
CA VAL A 51 5.52 19.31 17.26
C VAL A 51 5.77 18.74 18.66
N GLY A 52 6.70 17.79 18.75
CA GLY A 52 7.05 17.09 19.99
C GLY A 52 6.09 16.00 20.40
N GLU A 53 5.02 15.74 19.63
CA GLU A 53 4.08 14.65 19.89
C GLU A 53 4.26 13.53 18.86
N SER A 54 4.04 12.31 19.34
CA SER A 54 3.96 11.11 18.49
C SER A 54 2.50 10.78 18.22
N LYS A 55 2.19 10.40 16.97
CA LYS A 55 0.85 9.93 16.58
C LYS A 55 0.95 8.69 15.74
N VAL A 56 0.07 7.72 15.98
CA VAL A 56 -0.03 6.53 15.14
C VAL A 56 -0.89 6.85 13.93
N LEU A 57 -0.34 6.70 12.72
CA LEU A 57 -1.04 6.91 11.46
C LEU A 57 -1.06 5.64 10.62
N PHE A 58 -2.07 5.50 9.76
CA PHE A 58 -2.16 4.42 8.77
C PHE A 58 -2.87 4.91 7.51
N SER A 59 -2.52 4.33 6.35
CA SER A 59 -3.09 4.71 5.07
C SER A 59 -4.26 3.79 4.70
N VAL A 60 -5.31 4.36 4.12
CA VAL A 60 -6.46 3.63 3.58
C VAL A 60 -6.62 4.00 2.12
N VAL A 61 -6.81 2.98 1.28
CA VAL A 61 -7.14 3.13 -0.14
C VAL A 61 -8.47 2.43 -0.40
N PRO A 62 -9.61 3.14 -0.34
CA PRO A 62 -10.93 2.52 -0.40
C PRO A 62 -11.15 1.69 -1.67
N GLU A 63 -10.57 2.10 -2.80
CA GLU A 63 -10.65 1.36 -4.06
C GLU A 63 -10.02 -0.05 -3.98
N PHE A 64 -9.18 -0.34 -2.99
CA PHE A 64 -8.50 -1.62 -2.83
C PHE A 64 -9.25 -2.63 -1.97
N GLU A 65 -10.29 -2.22 -1.23
CA GLU A 65 -11.00 -3.07 -0.27
C GLU A 65 -11.56 -4.37 -0.88
N LYS A 66 -11.93 -4.34 -2.17
CA LYS A 66 -12.49 -5.48 -2.91
C LYS A 66 -11.49 -6.11 -3.89
N LEU A 67 -10.22 -5.70 -3.85
CA LEU A 67 -9.18 -6.18 -4.74
C LEU A 67 -8.24 -7.12 -3.98
N ALA A 68 -7.44 -7.87 -4.71
CA ALA A 68 -6.39 -8.71 -4.12
C ALA A 68 -5.19 -7.88 -3.56
N ILE A 69 -5.28 -6.54 -3.59
CA ILE A 69 -4.26 -5.66 -3.03
C ILE A 69 -4.45 -5.60 -1.52
N ARG A 70 -3.44 -6.06 -0.79
CA ARG A 70 -3.46 -6.09 0.67
C ARG A 70 -2.89 -4.79 1.23
N ASN A 71 -3.35 -4.39 2.41
CA ASN A 71 -2.87 -3.19 3.10
C ASN A 71 -1.37 -3.24 3.41
N ASN A 72 -0.78 -4.42 3.57
CA ASN A 72 0.66 -4.59 3.80
C ASN A 72 1.53 -4.31 2.57
N HIS A 73 0.93 -4.03 1.41
CA HIS A 73 1.64 -3.55 0.23
C HIS A 73 1.72 -2.02 0.21
N ILE A 74 1.10 -1.32 1.16
CA ILE A 74 1.10 0.14 1.23
C ILE A 74 2.18 0.59 2.21
N ASP A 75 3.12 1.39 1.71
CA ASP A 75 4.19 1.98 2.49
C ASP A 75 4.01 3.49 2.63
N LEU A 76 4.12 3.99 3.85
CA LEU A 76 4.22 5.43 4.12
C LEU A 76 5.69 5.83 4.26
N LYS A 77 6.13 6.85 3.52
CA LYS A 77 7.48 7.42 3.62
C LYS A 77 7.41 8.90 3.93
N THR A 78 8.34 9.39 4.75
CA THR A 78 8.52 10.82 4.98
C THR A 78 9.42 11.43 3.93
N VAL A 79 9.09 12.62 3.46
CA VAL A 79 9.96 13.45 2.62
C VAL A 79 10.80 14.40 3.48
N ASN A 80 10.33 14.71 4.69
CA ASN A 80 10.94 15.69 5.58
C ASN A 80 11.83 15.02 6.62
N SER A 81 13.07 15.49 6.76
CA SER A 81 14.03 15.00 7.77
C SER A 81 13.62 15.31 9.22
N GLN A 82 12.69 16.24 9.41
CA GLN A 82 12.15 16.62 10.72
C GLN A 82 11.10 15.65 11.25
N ILE A 83 10.80 14.59 10.51
CA ILE A 83 9.82 13.57 10.89
C ILE A 83 10.55 12.25 11.03
N GLN A 84 10.42 11.65 12.20
CA GLN A 84 10.75 10.26 12.41
C GLN A 84 9.49 9.42 12.14
N ILE A 85 9.66 8.38 11.33
CA ILE A 85 8.61 7.43 10.99
C ILE A 85 9.09 6.02 11.30
N GLU A 86 8.31 5.32 12.11
CA GLU A 86 8.61 3.95 12.52
C GLU A 86 7.37 3.09 12.25
N GLU A 87 7.53 2.00 11.48
CA GLU A 87 6.45 1.03 11.30
C GLU A 87 6.23 0.25 12.60
N THR A 88 4.98 0.05 12.98
CA THR A 88 4.64 -0.78 14.14
C THR A 88 4.71 -2.27 13.78
N GLU A 89 4.37 -3.14 14.73
CA GLU A 89 4.20 -4.57 14.46
C GLU A 89 3.11 -4.85 13.40
N LYS A 90 2.19 -3.90 13.18
CA LYS A 90 1.17 -3.97 12.14
C LYS A 90 1.66 -3.22 10.89
N ARG A 91 1.69 -3.94 9.77
CA ARG A 91 2.02 -3.35 8.47
C ARG A 91 1.07 -2.20 8.11
N ASN A 92 1.60 -1.19 7.43
CA ASN A 92 0.88 0.04 7.07
C ASN A 92 0.33 0.79 8.31
N GLN A 93 0.98 0.64 9.46
CA GLN A 93 0.71 1.45 10.65
C GLN A 93 2.04 1.99 11.16
N TYR A 94 2.09 3.30 11.41
CA TYR A 94 3.33 4.01 11.67
C TYR A 94 3.20 4.90 12.89
N ILE A 95 4.18 4.87 13.77
CA ILE A 95 4.40 5.91 14.78
C ILE A 95 5.14 7.05 14.08
N ILE A 96 4.49 8.22 14.07
CA ILE A 96 5.05 9.44 13.47
C ILE A 96 5.36 10.42 14.57
N THR A 97 6.62 10.80 14.69
CA THR A 97 7.10 11.80 15.64
C THR A 97 7.60 13.02 14.88
N VAL A 98 7.04 14.19 15.22
CA VAL A 98 7.44 15.46 14.61
C VAL A 98 8.47 16.14 15.50
N HIS A 99 9.70 16.25 15.03
CA HIS A 99 10.76 17.02 15.71
C HIS A 99 10.52 18.53 15.56
N SER A 100 11.32 19.31 16.30
CA SER A 100 11.25 20.77 16.25
C SER A 100 11.42 21.29 14.82
N THR A 101 10.42 22.04 14.35
CA THR A 101 10.41 22.60 12.98
C THR A 101 9.53 23.86 12.92
N ASN A 102 9.89 24.77 12.03
CA ASN A 102 9.09 25.96 11.70
C ASN A 102 8.15 25.72 10.52
N ALA A 103 8.14 24.51 9.96
CA ALA A 103 7.28 24.16 8.84
C ALA A 103 5.79 24.26 9.23
N LYS A 104 4.95 24.73 8.30
CA LYS A 104 3.49 24.71 8.48
C LYS A 104 2.88 23.36 8.10
N TYR A 105 3.53 22.66 7.18
CA TYR A 105 3.07 21.39 6.64
C TYR A 105 4.20 20.39 6.63
N ILE A 106 3.80 19.13 6.59
CA ILE A 106 4.67 17.98 6.40
C ILE A 106 4.10 17.08 5.32
N GLU A 107 4.98 16.45 4.56
CA GLU A 107 4.62 15.69 3.38
C GLU A 107 4.98 14.22 3.56
N PHE A 108 4.01 13.37 3.20
CA PHE A 108 4.17 11.92 3.18
C PHE A 108 3.95 11.40 1.77
N GLU A 109 4.87 10.57 1.31
CA GLU A 109 4.66 9.78 0.12
C GLU A 109 3.99 8.46 0.49
N VAL A 110 2.93 8.11 -0.23
CA VAL A 110 2.27 6.81 -0.08
C VAL A 110 2.60 5.96 -1.29
N TRP A 111 3.33 4.88 -1.05
CA TRP A 111 3.80 3.95 -2.07
C TRP A 111 3.00 2.65 -2.02
N LEU A 112 2.74 2.07 -3.20
CA LEU A 112 2.21 0.71 -3.33
C LEU A 112 3.29 -0.19 -3.89
N ASP A 113 3.64 -1.25 -3.16
CA ASP A 113 4.41 -2.38 -3.67
C ASP A 113 3.54 -3.24 -4.58
N LEU A 114 4.00 -3.43 -5.82
CA LEU A 114 3.26 -4.20 -6.80
C LEU A 114 3.40 -5.71 -6.57
N GLY A 115 4.42 -6.18 -5.84
CA GLY A 115 4.75 -7.60 -5.75
C GLY A 115 4.82 -8.23 -7.15
N ASP A 116 4.15 -9.36 -7.33
CA ASP A 116 3.99 -10.03 -8.62
C ASP A 116 2.65 -9.67 -9.32
N GLU A 117 1.92 -8.67 -8.82
CA GLU A 117 0.58 -8.32 -9.30
C GLU A 117 0.63 -7.51 -10.60
N LYS A 118 -0.18 -7.91 -11.58
CA LYS A 118 -0.36 -7.14 -12.81
C LYS A 118 -1.54 -6.19 -12.65
N ILE A 119 -1.24 -4.91 -12.43
CA ILE A 119 -2.27 -3.87 -12.27
C ILE A 119 -2.41 -3.03 -13.54
N LEU A 120 -3.64 -2.92 -14.05
CA LEU A 120 -4.02 -2.02 -15.13
C LEU A 120 -4.91 -0.90 -14.60
N ILE A 121 -4.75 0.31 -15.14
CA ILE A 121 -5.60 1.47 -14.86
C ILE A 121 -6.16 2.04 -16.16
N ILE A 122 -7.42 2.48 -16.13
CA ILE A 122 -8.01 3.17 -17.27
C ILE A 122 -7.54 4.64 -17.31
N GLN A 123 -7.00 5.06 -18.46
CA GLN A 123 -6.61 6.44 -18.74
C GLN A 123 -7.03 6.77 -20.16
N ASN A 124 -7.81 7.85 -20.34
CA ASN A 124 -8.33 8.27 -21.64
C ASN A 124 -9.05 7.14 -22.41
N GLY A 125 -9.83 6.32 -21.70
CA GLY A 125 -10.58 5.20 -22.27
C GLY A 125 -9.78 3.92 -22.56
N GLN A 126 -8.46 3.92 -22.33
CA GLN A 126 -7.59 2.77 -22.58
C GLN A 126 -7.03 2.17 -21.29
N TRP A 127 -6.93 0.85 -21.24
CA TRP A 127 -6.26 0.14 -20.15
C TRP A 127 -4.75 0.21 -20.35
N LYS A 128 -4.06 0.83 -19.40
CA LYS A 128 -2.59 0.92 -19.38
C LYS A 128 -2.04 0.22 -18.15
N LYS A 129 -0.80 -0.25 -18.22
CA LYS A 129 -0.10 -0.74 -17.02
C LYS A 129 0.05 0.40 -16.03
N ILE A 130 -0.13 0.11 -14.74
CA ILE A 130 -0.07 1.17 -13.73
C ILE A 130 1.29 1.87 -13.68
N THR A 131 2.37 1.15 -14.00
CA THR A 131 3.74 1.67 -14.08
C THR A 131 3.98 2.65 -15.22
N GLU A 132 3.10 2.69 -16.22
CA GLU A 132 3.15 3.67 -17.32
C GLU A 132 2.49 5.01 -16.93
N VAL A 133 1.73 5.02 -15.83
CA VAL A 133 0.88 6.16 -15.42
C VAL A 133 1.39 6.84 -14.16
N TYR A 134 2.06 6.10 -13.28
CA TYR A 134 2.57 6.60 -11.99
C TYR A 134 4.08 6.69 -11.98
N THR A 135 4.61 7.56 -11.10
CA THR A 135 6.03 7.54 -10.76
C THR A 135 6.38 6.18 -10.15
N THR A 136 7.44 5.57 -10.67
CA THR A 136 7.91 4.25 -10.25
C THR A 136 9.26 4.37 -9.56
N LYS A 137 9.47 3.52 -8.56
CA LYS A 137 10.77 3.32 -7.91
C LYS A 137 10.85 1.87 -7.47
N ASP A 138 11.86 1.16 -7.96
CA ASP A 138 11.98 -0.29 -7.78
C ASP A 138 10.68 -1.00 -8.21
N ASN A 139 10.10 -1.86 -7.37
CA ASN A 139 8.82 -2.53 -7.62
C ASN A 139 7.60 -1.77 -7.07
N ARG A 140 7.73 -0.44 -6.86
CA ARG A 140 6.70 0.37 -6.21
C ARG A 140 6.22 1.50 -7.10
N ILE A 141 4.95 1.87 -6.92
CA ILE A 141 4.37 3.07 -7.51
C ILE A 141 4.02 4.09 -6.42
N LEU A 142 4.24 5.36 -6.70
CA LEU A 142 3.79 6.45 -5.82
C LEU A 142 2.30 6.69 -6.05
N LEU A 143 1.46 6.36 -5.07
CA LEU A 143 0.01 6.58 -5.16
C LEU A 143 -0.36 8.05 -4.96
N ASP A 144 0.21 8.68 -3.93
CA ASP A 144 -0.11 10.06 -3.56
C ASP A 144 1.00 10.72 -2.73
N ILE A 145 1.00 12.05 -2.68
CA ILE A 145 1.80 12.87 -1.76
C ILE A 145 0.83 13.65 -0.86
N ILE A 146 0.72 13.23 0.39
CA ILE A 146 -0.22 13.80 1.36
C ILE A 146 0.47 14.90 2.15
N LYS A 147 -0.11 16.10 2.16
CA LYS A 147 0.32 17.20 3.01
C LYS A 147 -0.56 17.29 4.26
N LEU A 148 0.04 17.17 5.44
CA LEU A 148 -0.65 17.39 6.72
C LEU A 148 -0.22 18.72 7.34
N GLU A 149 -1.18 19.44 7.92
CA GLU A 149 -0.91 20.67 8.66
C GLU A 149 -0.37 20.36 10.07
N LEU A 150 0.68 21.08 10.45
CA LEU A 150 1.20 21.06 11.80
C LEU A 150 0.38 22.00 12.70
N LYS A 151 -0.13 21.45 13.79
CA LYS A 151 -0.71 22.20 14.89
C LYS A 151 0.43 22.83 15.69
N ARG A 152 0.39 24.16 15.78
CA ARG A 152 1.24 24.94 16.69
C ARG A 152 0.74 24.83 18.11
#